data_AF-E8LR67-F1
#
_entry.id   AF-E8LR67-F1
#
_cell.length_a   1.000
_cell.length_b   1.000
_cell.length_c   1.000
_cell.angle_alpha   90.00
_cell.angle_beta   90.00
_cell.angle_gamma   90.00
#
_symmetry.space_group_name_H-M   'P 1'
#
loop_
_entity.id
_entity.type
_entity.pdbx_description
1 polymer ?
#
loop_
_entity_poly.entity_id
_entity_poly.type
_entity_poly.pdbx_seq_one_letter_code
_entity_poly.pdbx_strand_id
1 'polypeptide(L)'
;MSASMFGQRPCYGFCYQVELASRQPNLTPEQVVDRAVELRMYRNRVLVQRVHGVARAFTQGDIGHHHTFYSLTLVPALERLSLRHNSRIFQHQTTPDIIATLLQEMGINDYAFSLEREPAQREFCVQYRESDLDFLHRLA
;
A
#
# COMPACT_ATOMS: atom_id res chain seq x y z
N MET A 1 13.14 2.77 -9.57
CA MET A 1 12.18 3.03 -8.47
C MET A 1 12.94 3.01 -7.16
N SER A 2 12.85 4.06 -6.34
CA SER A 2 13.61 4.16 -5.08
C SER A 2 12.95 3.27 -4.02
N ALA A 3 13.63 2.19 -3.64
CA ALA A 3 13.23 1.42 -2.46
C ALA A 3 13.58 2.25 -1.22
N SER A 4 12.55 2.71 -0.50
CA SER A 4 12.75 3.31 0.81
C SER A 4 12.83 2.15 1.82
N MET A 5 13.82 2.18 2.70
CA MET A 5 13.97 1.16 3.75
C MET A 5 13.28 1.67 5.01
N PHE A 6 12.24 0.98 5.48
CA PHE A 6 11.59 1.30 6.76
C PHE A 6 11.65 0.10 7.68
N GLY A 7 12.57 0.13 8.66
CA GLY A 7 12.74 -0.93 9.65
C GLY A 7 12.93 -2.33 9.02
N GLN A 8 14.13 -2.61 8.49
CA GLN A 8 14.53 -3.91 7.89
C GLN A 8 13.62 -4.49 6.77
N ARG A 9 12.54 -3.81 6.37
CA ARG A 9 11.67 -4.24 5.27
C ARG A 9 11.68 -3.21 4.14
N PRO A 10 11.72 -3.66 2.87
CA PRO A 10 11.54 -2.76 1.74
C PRO A 10 10.13 -2.17 1.78
N CYS A 11 10.01 -0.84 1.78
CA CYS A 11 8.76 -0.18 1.46
C CYS A 11 8.82 0.31 0.02
N TYR A 12 7.92 -0.21 -0.80
CA TYR A 12 7.83 0.13 -2.21
C TYR A 12 6.81 1.26 -2.36
N GLY A 13 7.31 2.47 -2.64
CA GLY A 13 6.52 3.71 -2.65
C GLY A 13 6.87 4.62 -1.47
N PHE A 14 5.85 5.06 -0.73
CA PHE A 14 6.01 5.93 0.43
C PHE A 14 5.61 5.21 1.73
N CYS A 15 6.16 5.65 2.85
CA CYS A 15 5.72 5.28 4.20
C CYS A 15 5.72 6.57 5.03
N TYR A 16 4.54 7.03 5.43
CA TYR A 16 4.41 8.20 6.29
C TYR A 16 4.00 7.75 7.69
N GLN A 17 4.83 8.08 8.67
CA GLN A 17 4.42 8.05 10.07
C GLN A 17 3.82 9.41 10.42
N VAL A 18 2.60 9.39 10.91
CA VAL A 18 1.84 10.59 11.23
C VAL A 18 1.40 10.52 12.67
N GLU A 19 1.92 11.45 13.47
CA GLU A 19 1.45 11.68 14.84
C GLU A 19 0.27 12.64 14.80
N LEU A 20 -0.81 12.26 15.46
CA LEU A 20 -2.12 12.89 15.41
C LEU A 20 -2.59 13.21 16.83
N ALA A 21 -3.30 14.34 16.98
CA ALA A 21 -4.03 14.66 18.20
C ALA A 21 -5.50 14.88 17.83
N SER A 22 -6.40 14.11 18.43
CA SER A 22 -7.84 14.18 18.17
C SER A 22 -8.62 14.43 19.44
N ARG A 23 -9.76 15.13 19.33
CA ARG A 23 -10.73 15.29 20.42
C ARG A 23 -11.65 14.08 20.58
N GLN A 24 -11.60 13.15 19.64
CA GLN A 24 -12.34 11.89 19.70
C GLN A 24 -11.45 10.84 20.40
N PRO A 25 -11.77 10.40 21.62
CA PRO A 25 -10.91 9.48 22.38
C PRO A 25 -11.18 8.01 22.06
N ASN A 26 -12.23 7.71 21.31
CA ASN A 26 -12.79 6.38 21.10
C ASN A 26 -12.51 5.79 19.70
N LEU A 27 -11.50 6.31 19.00
CA LEU A 27 -11.04 5.71 17.74
C LEU A 27 -10.26 4.43 18.05
N THR A 28 -10.76 3.30 17.56
CA THR A 28 -10.11 2.00 17.77
C THR A 28 -9.28 1.59 16.54
N PRO A 29 -8.21 0.80 16.70
CA PRO A 29 -7.43 0.30 15.57
C PRO A 29 -8.26 -0.43 14.52
N GLU A 30 -9.28 -1.18 14.91
CA GLU A 30 -10.14 -1.95 14.00
C GLU A 30 -10.98 -1.05 13.07
N GLN A 31 -11.24 0.19 13.49
CA GLN A 31 -11.95 1.17 12.68
C GLN A 31 -11.05 1.82 11.63
N VAL A 32 -9.73 1.84 11.85
CA VAL A 32 -8.78 2.63 11.05
C VAL A 32 -7.86 1.75 10.21
N VAL A 33 -7.32 0.68 10.77
CA VAL A 33 -6.38 -0.23 10.08
C VAL A 33 -7.04 -0.83 8.83
N ASP A 34 -6.26 -0.95 7.76
CA ASP A 34 -6.67 -1.41 6.43
C ASP A 34 -7.76 -0.54 5.74
N ARG A 35 -8.09 0.62 6.30
CA ARG A 35 -8.96 1.61 5.64
C ARG A 35 -8.17 2.54 4.75
N ALA A 36 -8.85 3.04 3.71
CA ALA A 36 -8.31 4.09 2.85
C ALA A 36 -8.17 5.38 3.66
N VAL A 37 -7.02 6.03 3.52
CA VAL A 37 -6.69 7.27 4.22
C VAL A 37 -6.13 8.28 3.20
N GLU A 38 -6.47 9.54 3.41
CA GLU A 38 -5.96 10.67 2.64
C GLU A 38 -5.26 11.66 3.56
N LEU A 39 -3.98 11.92 3.29
CA LEU A 39 -3.21 12.99 3.94
C LEU A 39 -3.20 14.22 3.05
N ARG A 40 -3.77 15.33 3.54
CA ARG A 40 -3.82 16.62 2.84
C ARG A 40 -2.87 17.62 3.49
N MET A 41 -1.94 18.15 2.71
CA MET A 41 -0.98 19.16 3.18
C MET A 41 -1.35 20.53 2.63
N TYR A 42 -1.45 21.52 3.52
CA TYR A 42 -1.78 22.91 3.17
C TYR A 42 -0.61 23.85 3.45
N ARG A 43 -0.37 24.79 2.55
CA ARG A 43 0.57 25.91 2.73
C ARG A 43 -0.18 27.20 2.45
N ASN A 44 -0.14 28.15 3.38
CA ASN A 44 -0.90 29.42 3.26
C ASN A 44 -2.38 29.20 2.94
N ARG A 45 -3.02 28.20 3.55
CA ARG A 45 -4.42 27.75 3.31
C ARG A 45 -4.70 27.20 1.90
N VAL A 46 -3.70 27.08 1.04
CA VAL A 46 -3.80 26.41 -0.26
C VAL A 46 -3.36 24.97 -0.11
N LEU A 47 -4.16 24.03 -0.63
CA LEU A 47 -3.79 22.63 -0.69
C LEU A 47 -2.62 22.45 -1.66
N VAL A 48 -1.49 21.95 -1.16
CA VAL A 48 -0.26 21.76 -1.98
C VAL A 48 -0.01 20.30 -2.33
N GLN A 49 -0.51 19.36 -1.53
CA GLN A 49 -0.30 17.93 -1.78
C GLN A 49 -1.44 17.11 -1.18
N ARG A 50 -1.82 16.05 -1.89
CA ARG A 50 -2.68 14.97 -1.41
C ARG A 50 -1.91 13.66 -1.53
N VAL A 51 -1.93 12.85 -0.49
CA VAL A 51 -1.37 11.50 -0.49
C VAL A 51 -2.49 10.53 -0.15
N HIS A 52 -2.82 9.66 -1.10
CA HIS A 52 -3.81 8.59 -0.91
C HIS A 52 -3.10 7.29 -0.58
N GLY A 53 -3.57 6.59 0.44
CA GLY A 53 -3.00 5.32 0.86
C GLY A 53 -3.95 4.53 1.74
N VAL A 54 -3.42 3.53 2.43
CA VAL A 54 -4.11 2.71 3.42
C VAL A 54 -3.41 2.82 4.77
N ALA A 55 -4.16 2.66 5.84
CA ALA A 55 -3.59 2.60 7.18
C ALA A 55 -2.98 1.23 7.45
N ARG A 56 -1.65 1.13 7.46
CA ARG A 56 -0.94 -0.11 7.81
C ARG A 56 -1.00 -0.41 9.30
N ALA A 57 -0.86 0.63 10.11
CA ALA A 57 -0.85 0.53 11.55
C ALA A 57 -1.49 1.77 12.15
N PHE A 58 -2.20 1.57 13.25
CA PHE A 58 -2.80 2.65 14.03
C PHE A 58 -2.66 2.30 15.51
N THR A 59 -2.15 3.24 16.30
CA THR A 59 -1.94 3.05 17.73
C THR A 59 -2.50 4.24 18.48
N GLN A 60 -3.31 3.97 19.50
CA GLN A 60 -3.72 4.97 20.46
C GLN A 60 -2.61 5.15 21.50
N GLY A 61 -2.13 6.39 21.61
CA GLY A 61 -1.21 6.82 22.64
C GLY A 61 -1.96 7.39 23.85
N ASP A 62 -1.30 8.31 24.54
CA ASP A 62 -1.83 8.88 25.77
C ASP A 62 -3.13 9.66 25.54
N ILE A 63 -4.07 9.45 26.47
CA ILE A 63 -5.30 10.24 26.57
C ILE A 63 -4.96 11.46 27.45
N GLY A 64 -4.70 12.60 26.80
CA GLY A 64 -4.51 13.86 27.49
C GLY A 64 -5.84 14.46 27.98
N HIS A 65 -5.76 15.63 28.63
CA HIS A 65 -6.93 16.29 29.24
C HIS A 65 -8.00 16.76 28.23
N HIS A 66 -7.60 17.09 27.00
CA HIS A 66 -8.50 17.58 25.95
C HIS A 66 -8.35 16.86 24.60
N HIS A 67 -7.27 16.11 24.41
CA HIS A 67 -6.97 15.41 23.18
C HIS A 67 -6.35 14.05 23.50
N THR A 68 -6.68 13.06 22.68
CA THR A 68 -6.03 11.77 22.63
C THR A 68 -5.02 11.77 21.49
N PHE A 69 -3.80 11.30 21.77
CA PHE A 69 -2.75 11.17 20.78
C PHE A 69 -2.86 9.82 20.05
N TYR A 70 -2.59 9.81 18.75
CA TYR A 70 -2.61 8.63 17.91
C TYR A 70 -1.39 8.62 16.99
N SER A 71 -0.87 7.45 16.68
CA SER A 71 0.15 7.26 15.65
C SER A 71 -0.45 6.44 14.51
N LEU A 72 -0.26 6.91 13.28
CA LEU A 72 -0.76 6.29 12.05
C LEU A 72 0.40 6.05 11.08
N THR A 73 0.48 4.84 10.55
CA THR A 73 1.39 4.52 9.43
C THR A 73 0.59 4.44 8.13
N LEU A 74 0.81 5.42 7.25
CA LEU A 74 0.16 5.55 5.94
C LEU A 74 1.08 5.04 4.82
N VAL A 75 0.55 4.15 3.99
CA VAL A 75 1.31 3.41 2.97
C VAL A 75 0.48 3.26 1.68
N PRO A 76 1.07 2.99 0.51
CA PRO A 76 0.27 2.69 -0.68
C PRO A 76 -0.51 1.38 -0.51
N ALA A 77 -1.68 1.30 -1.15
CA ALA A 77 -2.51 0.08 -1.13
C ALA A 77 -1.75 -1.15 -1.66
N LEU A 78 -0.76 -0.94 -2.54
CA LEU A 78 0.14 -1.96 -3.08
C LEU A 78 0.85 -2.77 -1.98
N GLU A 79 1.11 -2.20 -0.80
CA GLU A 79 1.79 -2.91 0.28
C GLU A 79 0.99 -4.13 0.78
N ARG A 80 -0.32 -4.19 0.54
CA ARG A 80 -1.14 -5.38 0.84
C ARG A 80 -0.57 -6.65 0.19
N LEU A 81 0.02 -6.54 -0.99
CA LEU A 81 0.66 -7.66 -1.70
C LEU A 81 1.85 -8.26 -0.92
N SER A 82 2.45 -7.52 0.02
CA SER A 82 3.52 -8.04 0.88
C SER A 82 3.02 -8.99 1.98
N LEU A 83 1.72 -8.98 2.25
CA LEU A 83 1.12 -9.76 3.34
C LEU A 83 0.89 -11.23 2.97
N ARG A 84 1.04 -11.58 1.69
CA ARG A 84 0.76 -12.91 1.16
C ARG A 84 1.97 -13.48 0.45
N HIS A 85 2.30 -14.72 0.77
CA HIS A 85 3.29 -15.52 0.07
C HIS A 85 2.59 -16.66 -0.67
N ASN A 86 2.96 -16.89 -1.92
CA ASN A 86 2.31 -17.88 -2.78
C ASN A 86 3.32 -18.72 -3.56
N SER A 87 2.84 -19.84 -4.11
CA SER A 87 3.53 -20.60 -5.15
C SER A 87 2.53 -20.99 -6.23
N ARG A 88 2.66 -20.42 -7.44
CA ARG A 88 1.66 -20.50 -8.51
C ARG A 88 2.29 -20.49 -9.89
N ILE A 89 1.56 -21.02 -10.85
CA ILE A 89 1.94 -21.03 -12.26
C ILE A 89 0.89 -20.25 -13.04
N PHE A 90 1.35 -19.26 -13.79
CA PHE A 90 0.57 -18.52 -14.77
C PHE A 90 0.98 -19.02 -16.16
N GLN A 91 0.02 -19.49 -16.96
CA GLN A 91 0.28 -19.99 -18.31
C GLN A 91 -0.49 -19.15 -19.31
N HIS A 92 0.12 -18.91 -20.47
CA HIS A 92 -0.50 -18.16 -21.57
C HIS A 92 -1.06 -16.80 -21.14
N GLN A 93 -0.35 -16.07 -20.27
CA GLN A 93 -0.75 -14.74 -19.77
C GLN A 93 0.34 -13.71 -20.05
N THR A 94 -0.06 -12.46 -20.26
CA THR A 94 0.89 -11.34 -20.36
C THR A 94 1.30 -10.86 -18.97
N THR A 95 2.43 -10.15 -18.86
CA THR A 95 2.85 -9.56 -17.58
C THR A 95 1.77 -8.65 -16.96
N PRO A 96 1.12 -7.73 -17.70
CA PRO A 96 0.02 -6.92 -17.17
C PRO A 96 -1.17 -7.74 -16.68
N ASP A 97 -1.55 -8.82 -17.37
CA ASP A 97 -2.65 -9.71 -16.93
C ASP A 97 -2.33 -10.33 -15.58
N ILE A 98 -1.11 -10.86 -15.42
CA ILE A 98 -0.65 -11.45 -14.16
C ILE A 98 -0.70 -10.40 -13.05
N ILE A 99 -0.16 -9.19 -13.29
CA ILE A 99 -0.18 -8.10 -12.31
C ILE A 99 -1.62 -7.70 -11.96
N ALA A 100 -2.51 -7.62 -12.95
CA ALA A 100 -3.93 -7.30 -12.74
C ALA A 100 -4.61 -8.32 -11.82
N THR A 101 -4.36 -9.62 -12.03
CA THR A 101 -4.86 -10.69 -11.15
C THR A 101 -4.38 -10.51 -9.72
N LEU A 102 -3.08 -10.25 -9.49
CA LEU A 102 -2.54 -10.04 -8.14
C LEU A 102 -3.20 -8.85 -7.44
N LEU A 103 -3.37 -7.73 -8.16
CA LEU A 103 -4.00 -6.52 -7.61
C LEU A 103 -5.48 -6.75 -7.27
N GLN A 104 -6.23 -7.40 -8.16
CA GLN A 104 -7.65 -7.71 -7.97
C GLN A 104 -7.89 -8.66 -6.79
N GLU A 105 -7.04 -9.69 -6.62
CA GLU A 105 -7.13 -10.62 -5.50
C GLU A 105 -6.98 -9.92 -4.13
N MET A 106 -6.28 -8.78 -4.08
CA MET A 106 -6.12 -7.94 -2.88
C MET A 106 -7.09 -6.77 -2.81
N GLY A 107 -8.09 -6.71 -3.70
CA GLY A 107 -9.10 -5.65 -3.76
C GLY A 107 -8.54 -4.28 -4.17
N ILE A 108 -7.39 -4.25 -4.84
CA ILE A 108 -6.78 -3.02 -5.36
C ILE A 108 -7.33 -2.79 -6.77
N ASN A 109 -8.25 -1.85 -6.91
CA ASN A 109 -8.92 -1.55 -8.19
C ASN A 109 -8.49 -0.23 -8.83
N ASP A 110 -7.80 0.63 -8.08
CA ASP A 110 -7.34 1.95 -8.54
C ASP A 110 -5.95 1.85 -9.17
N TYR A 111 -5.88 1.28 -10.36
CA TYR A 111 -4.64 1.17 -11.14
C TYR A 111 -4.92 1.33 -12.64
N ALA A 112 -3.90 1.75 -13.39
CA ALA A 112 -3.93 1.80 -14.85
C ALA A 112 -2.58 1.37 -15.41
N PHE A 113 -2.61 0.58 -16.48
CA PHE A 113 -1.41 0.22 -17.24
C PHE A 113 -1.21 1.21 -18.38
N SER A 114 -0.09 1.92 -18.36
CA SER A 114 0.35 2.79 -19.47
C SER A 114 1.57 2.15 -20.12
N LEU A 115 1.35 1.28 -21.10
CA LEU A 115 2.39 0.50 -21.76
C LEU A 115 2.70 1.11 -23.13
N GLU A 116 3.98 1.33 -23.42
CA GLU A 116 4.43 1.83 -24.73
C GLU A 116 4.46 0.74 -25.81
N ARG A 117 4.49 -0.53 -25.41
CA ARG A 117 4.60 -1.69 -26.29
C ARG A 117 3.55 -2.72 -25.93
N GLU A 118 3.12 -3.49 -26.92
CA GLU A 118 2.27 -4.65 -26.67
C GLU A 118 3.02 -5.67 -25.80
N PRO A 119 2.44 -6.09 -24.67
CA PRO A 119 3.08 -7.03 -23.78
C PRO A 119 3.08 -8.43 -24.42
N ALA A 120 4.25 -9.04 -24.51
CA ALA A 120 4.36 -10.41 -25.02
C ALA A 120 3.69 -11.40 -24.06
N GLN A 121 2.93 -12.34 -24.63
CA GLN A 121 2.36 -13.45 -23.89
C GLN A 121 3.49 -14.41 -23.46
N ARG A 122 3.48 -14.79 -22.18
CA ARG A 122 4.43 -15.77 -21.64
C ARG A 122 3.80 -17.16 -21.70
N GLU A 123 4.53 -18.14 -22.22
CA GLU A 123 4.09 -19.54 -22.23
C GLU A 123 3.88 -20.05 -20.80
N PHE A 124 4.86 -19.80 -19.92
CA PHE A 124 4.76 -20.06 -18.50
C PHE A 124 5.48 -18.99 -17.67
N CYS A 125 4.92 -18.66 -16.51
CA CYS A 125 5.52 -17.81 -15.51
C CYS A 125 5.22 -18.38 -14.12
N VAL A 126 6.24 -18.51 -13.28
CA VAL A 126 6.11 -19.11 -11.95
C VAL A 126 6.37 -18.04 -10.89
N GLN A 127 5.49 -17.98 -9.90
CA GLN A 127 5.75 -17.38 -8.60
C GLN A 127 6.14 -18.50 -7.64
N TYR A 128 7.30 -18.43 -6.99
CA TYR A 128 7.77 -19.52 -6.14
C TYR A 128 8.22 -19.03 -4.76
N ARG A 129 7.43 -19.35 -3.74
CA ARG A 129 7.69 -19.04 -2.31
C ARG A 129 8.07 -17.58 -2.04
N GLU A 130 7.59 -16.66 -2.86
CA GLU A 130 7.82 -15.22 -2.74
C GLU A 130 6.50 -14.49 -2.45
N SER A 131 6.56 -13.24 -1.98
CA SER A 131 5.36 -12.45 -1.78
C SER A 131 4.75 -12.00 -3.12
N ASP A 132 3.47 -11.66 -3.15
CA ASP A 132 2.86 -11.11 -4.38
C ASP A 132 3.53 -9.78 -4.77
N LEU A 133 4.02 -9.03 -3.78
CA LEU A 133 4.74 -7.77 -4.00
C LEU A 133 6.12 -8.01 -4.63
N ASP A 134 6.90 -8.95 -4.09
CA ASP A 134 8.20 -9.31 -4.65
C ASP A 134 8.06 -9.87 -6.07
N PHE A 135 7.03 -10.69 -6.29
CA PHE A 135 6.72 -11.23 -7.61
C PHE A 135 6.38 -10.13 -8.62
N LEU A 136 5.52 -9.17 -8.24
CA LEU A 136 5.19 -8.02 -9.05
C LEU A 136 6.45 -7.22 -9.42
N HIS A 137 7.33 -6.95 -8.45
CA HIS A 137 8.58 -6.25 -8.70
C HIS A 137 9.55 -6.99 -9.62
N ARG A 138 9.56 -8.32 -9.57
CA ARG A 138 10.37 -9.15 -10.47
C ARG A 138 9.83 -9.14 -11.91
N LEU A 139 8.54 -8.90 -12.11
CA LEU A 139 7.90 -8.88 -13.42
C LEU A 139 7.89 -7.51 -14.10
N ALA A 140 7.89 -6.42 -13.30
CA ALA A 140 7.76 -5.04 -13.74
C ALA A 140 9.05 -4.43 -14.32
#